data_AF-A0A5B8MYM4-F1
#
_entry.id   AF-A0A5B8MYM4-F1
#
_cell.length_a   1.000
_cell.length_b   1.000
_cell.length_c   1.000
_cell.angle_alpha   90.00
_cell.angle_beta   90.00
_cell.angle_gamma   90.00
#
_symmetry.space_group_name_H-M   'P 1'
#
loop_
_entity.id
_entity.type
_entity.pdbx_description
1 polymer ?
#
loop_
_entity_poly.entity_id
_entity_poly.type
_entity_poly.pdbx_seq_one_letter_code
_entity_poly.pdbx_strand_id
1 'polypeptide(L)'
;MGDQGKKGRARVVTREDYSPQGFRWLRLKRLSYVDRRGNKRNWESAERSTRPPSGIDAVAVYARLVSKGSKGGEQVVLVSQFRPPLDCNVLELPAGLVDSGETPAEAALRELREETGLVGKATRESPVVFSDPGMSSANMKLVEVVVDMDDTRNQVPTQELDEGEDIKVHYVSADKLGQELQSLSESEDLAIDARLYAVAFGQDLNRPPPSSSRGWMSKKMDFSFSVDPQMVLFTSAVFLSTAVLARLTKHLFLSK
;
A
#
# COMPACT_ATOMS: atom_id res chain seq x y z
N MET A 1 25.08 -15.96 41.61
CA MET A 1 23.95 -16.42 40.76
C MET A 1 22.93 -15.30 40.72
N GLY A 2 22.96 -14.48 39.66
CA GLY A 2 22.06 -13.33 39.51
C GLY A 2 20.68 -13.77 39.05
N ASP A 3 19.65 -13.30 39.76
CA ASP A 3 18.24 -13.47 39.43
C ASP A 3 17.96 -12.95 38.01
N GLN A 4 17.72 -13.87 37.07
CA GLN A 4 17.36 -13.53 35.71
C GLN A 4 15.90 -13.07 35.68
N GLY A 5 15.72 -11.75 35.86
CA GLY A 5 14.42 -11.09 35.89
C GLY A 5 13.49 -11.53 34.77
N LYS A 6 12.29 -11.99 35.13
CA LYS A 6 11.23 -12.34 34.19
C LYS A 6 10.85 -11.11 33.34
N LYS A 7 11.32 -11.09 32.10
CA LYS A 7 10.97 -10.10 31.05
C LYS A 7 9.46 -10.14 30.77
N GLY A 8 8.78 -9.00 30.90
CA GLY A 8 7.33 -8.89 30.68
C GLY A 8 6.94 -8.70 29.21
N ARG A 9 5.65 -8.91 28.88
CA ARG A 9 5.10 -8.61 27.54
C ARG A 9 5.07 -7.09 27.31
N ALA A 10 5.52 -6.66 26.14
CA ALA A 10 5.42 -5.26 25.72
C ALA A 10 3.95 -4.85 25.58
N ARG A 11 3.59 -3.67 26.07
CA ARG A 11 2.20 -3.18 26.04
C ARG A 11 2.12 -1.66 26.06
N VAL A 12 1.11 -1.13 25.38
CA VAL A 12 0.73 0.28 25.49
C VAL A 12 0.14 0.52 26.88
N VAL A 13 0.54 1.62 27.51
CA VAL A 13 0.10 2.08 28.83
C VAL A 13 -0.87 3.24 28.70
N THR A 14 -0.56 4.23 27.86
CA THR A 14 -1.42 5.39 27.63
C THR A 14 -1.57 5.66 26.14
N ARG A 15 -2.71 6.27 25.79
CA ARG A 15 -3.05 6.74 24.44
C ARG A 15 -3.65 8.13 24.57
N GLU A 16 -2.93 9.14 24.13
CA GLU A 16 -3.33 10.54 24.22
C GLU A 16 -3.67 11.06 22.82
N ASP A 17 -4.76 11.82 22.69
CA ASP A 17 -5.21 12.39 21.43
C ASP A 17 -4.54 13.76 21.21
N TYR A 18 -3.87 13.89 20.06
CA TYR A 18 -3.18 15.09 19.59
C TYR A 18 -3.70 15.53 18.23
N SER A 19 -4.92 15.13 17.86
CA SER A 19 -5.49 15.44 16.56
C SER A 19 -5.78 16.95 16.43
N PRO A 20 -5.35 17.61 15.34
CA PRO A 20 -5.69 19.00 15.09
C PRO A 20 -7.20 19.22 14.95
N GLN A 21 -7.68 20.42 15.31
CA GLN A 21 -9.09 20.79 15.09
C GLN A 21 -9.42 20.79 13.59
N GLY A 22 -10.63 20.35 13.24
CA GLY A 22 -11.12 20.30 11.86
C GLY A 22 -10.83 19.00 11.10
N PHE A 23 -9.99 18.11 11.63
CA PHE A 23 -9.74 16.80 11.02
C PHE A 23 -10.90 15.84 11.31
N ARG A 24 -11.61 15.40 10.27
CA ARG A 24 -12.78 14.50 10.40
C ARG A 24 -12.41 13.01 10.39
N TRP A 25 -11.46 12.62 9.55
CA TRP A 25 -11.24 11.22 9.16
C TRP A 25 -10.01 10.56 9.81
N LEU A 26 -9.09 11.38 10.32
CA LEU A 26 -7.80 10.95 10.85
C LEU A 26 -7.62 11.45 12.28
N ARG A 27 -7.08 10.60 13.14
CA ARG A 27 -6.62 10.96 14.47
C ARG A 27 -5.11 10.74 14.60
N LEU A 28 -4.45 11.67 15.29
CA LEU A 28 -3.05 11.54 15.67
C LEU A 28 -2.97 11.26 17.16
N LYS A 29 -2.24 10.20 17.51
CA LYS A 29 -2.09 9.72 18.89
C LYS A 29 -0.65 9.77 19.30
N ARG A 30 -0.41 10.16 20.55
CA ARG A 30 0.83 9.87 21.27
C ARG A 30 0.59 8.69 22.19
N LEU A 31 1.41 7.65 22.03
CA LEU A 31 1.35 6.43 22.82
C LEU A 31 2.55 6.40 23.76
N SER A 32 2.34 6.01 25.02
CA SER A 32 3.43 5.53 25.86
C SER A 32 3.29 4.03 26.07
N TYR A 33 4.38 3.28 25.91
CA TYR A 33 4.41 1.83 26.06
C TYR A 33 5.59 1.38 26.91
N VAL A 34 5.47 0.18 27.48
CA VAL A 34 6.56 -0.48 28.19
C VAL A 34 7.10 -1.57 27.28
N ASP A 35 8.41 -1.57 27.03
CA ASP A 35 9.08 -2.59 26.22
C ASP A 35 9.27 -3.90 27.01
N ARG A 36 9.79 -4.94 26.35
CA ARG A 36 10.02 -6.25 27.00
C ARG A 36 11.04 -6.22 28.13
N ARG A 37 11.84 -5.15 28.24
CA ARG A 37 12.84 -4.94 29.29
C ARG A 37 12.30 -4.09 30.44
N GLY A 38 11.05 -3.64 30.37
CA GLY A 38 10.44 -2.78 31.38
C GLY A 38 10.67 -1.29 31.15
N ASN A 39 11.35 -0.88 30.08
CA ASN A 39 11.61 0.54 29.82
C ASN A 39 10.35 1.21 29.26
N LYS A 40 10.08 2.42 29.74
CA LYS A 40 9.05 3.29 29.16
C LYS A 40 9.57 3.91 27.86
N ARG A 41 8.72 3.94 26.84
CA ARG A 41 8.98 4.48 25.51
C ARG A 41 7.75 5.22 25.00
N ASN A 42 7.97 6.11 24.04
CA ASN A 42 6.90 6.83 23.34
C ASN A 42 6.84 6.40 21.88
N TRP A 43 5.67 6.57 21.28
CA TRP A 43 5.41 6.34 19.86
C TRP A 43 4.34 7.31 19.37
N GLU A 44 4.39 7.68 18.10
CA GLU A 44 3.36 8.50 17.46
C GLU A 44 2.61 7.64 16.46
N SER A 45 1.28 7.71 16.45
CA SER A 45 0.45 6.83 15.64
C SER A 45 -0.68 7.57 14.95
N ALA A 46 -0.92 7.20 13.68
CA ALA A 46 -2.09 7.60 12.93
C ALA A 46 -3.22 6.56 13.07
N GLU A 47 -4.44 7.01 13.34
CA GLU A 47 -5.61 6.13 13.52
C GLU A 47 -6.82 6.68 12.75
N ARG A 48 -7.64 5.79 12.17
CA ARG A 48 -8.92 6.19 11.57
C ARG A 48 -9.92 6.59 12.65
N SER A 49 -10.71 7.63 12.40
CA SER A 49 -11.81 8.03 13.29
C SER A 49 -13.08 7.19 13.11
N THR A 50 -13.14 6.37 12.07
CA THR A 50 -14.34 5.69 11.55
C THR A 50 -14.40 4.21 11.87
N ARG A 51 -13.43 3.63 12.58
CA ARG A 51 -13.40 2.18 12.86
C ARG A 51 -14.73 1.74 13.51
N PRO A 52 -15.48 0.81 12.88
CA PRO A 52 -16.72 0.30 13.47
C PRO A 52 -16.45 -0.55 14.72
N PRO A 53 -17.47 -0.81 15.56
CA PRO A 53 -17.34 -1.66 16.75
C PRO A 53 -16.81 -3.08 16.47
N SER A 54 -16.94 -3.58 15.23
CA SER A 54 -16.36 -4.86 14.80
C SER A 54 -14.82 -4.88 14.86
N GLY A 55 -14.18 -3.71 14.89
CA GLY A 55 -12.73 -3.55 14.99
C GLY A 55 -11.97 -3.65 13.66
N ILE A 56 -12.69 -3.82 12.54
CA ILE A 56 -12.12 -3.96 11.20
C ILE A 56 -12.34 -2.65 10.45
N ASP A 57 -11.28 -1.99 9.97
CA ASP A 57 -11.48 -0.69 9.29
C ASP A 57 -12.02 -0.85 7.86
N ALA A 58 -11.49 -1.81 7.10
CA ALA A 58 -11.71 -1.91 5.66
C ALA A 58 -11.63 -3.36 5.14
N VAL A 59 -11.99 -3.53 3.87
CA VAL A 59 -11.72 -4.74 3.09
C VAL A 59 -10.95 -4.39 1.82
N ALA A 60 -10.16 -5.35 1.33
CA ALA A 60 -9.63 -5.30 -0.02
C ALA A 60 -9.99 -6.60 -0.75
N VAL A 61 -10.46 -6.47 -1.98
CA VAL A 61 -11.16 -7.53 -2.71
C VAL A 61 -10.25 -8.10 -3.79
N TYR A 62 -9.87 -9.36 -3.64
CA TYR A 62 -9.24 -10.11 -4.73
C TYR A 62 -10.33 -10.78 -5.56
N ALA A 63 -10.87 -10.06 -6.53
CA ALA A 63 -11.95 -10.55 -7.39
C ALA A 63 -11.39 -11.32 -8.59
N ARG A 64 -11.74 -12.61 -8.69
CA ARG A 64 -11.36 -13.50 -9.78
C ARG A 64 -12.53 -13.71 -10.72
N LEU A 65 -12.29 -13.52 -12.01
CA LEU A 65 -13.29 -13.73 -13.05
C LEU A 65 -13.23 -15.16 -13.58
N VAL A 66 -14.36 -15.85 -13.59
CA VAL A 66 -14.50 -17.21 -14.10
C VAL A 66 -15.61 -17.27 -15.15
N SER A 67 -15.41 -18.00 -16.24
CA SER A 67 -16.44 -18.25 -17.27
C SER A 67 -16.32 -19.68 -17.80
N LYS A 68 -17.44 -20.34 -18.10
CA LYS A 68 -17.45 -21.66 -18.72
C LYS A 68 -16.97 -21.55 -20.16
N GLY A 69 -15.78 -22.07 -20.39
CA GLY A 69 -15.20 -22.15 -21.73
C GLY A 69 -14.24 -21.02 -22.09
N SER A 70 -13.85 -20.18 -21.11
CA SER A 70 -12.73 -19.27 -21.31
C SER A 70 -11.48 -20.06 -21.71
N LYS A 71 -10.94 -19.75 -22.89
CA LYS A 71 -9.59 -20.19 -23.31
C LYS A 71 -8.51 -19.23 -22.82
N GLY A 72 -8.90 -18.02 -22.41
CA GLY A 72 -8.03 -17.09 -21.69
C GLY A 72 -7.87 -17.55 -20.26
N GLY A 73 -6.68 -17.33 -19.68
CA GLY A 73 -6.42 -17.63 -18.28
C GLY A 73 -7.37 -16.89 -17.33
N GLU A 74 -7.29 -17.24 -16.04
CA GLU A 74 -8.02 -16.53 -14.98
C GLU A 74 -7.67 -15.03 -15.01
N GLN A 75 -8.68 -14.17 -14.97
CA GLN A 75 -8.48 -12.72 -14.86
C GLN A 75 -8.79 -12.25 -13.44
N VAL A 76 -8.16 -11.15 -13.05
CA VAL A 76 -8.45 -10.44 -11.80
C VAL A 76 -8.86 -9.01 -12.08
N VAL A 77 -9.74 -8.50 -11.23
CA VAL A 77 -10.22 -7.12 -11.28
C VAL A 77 -9.35 -6.26 -10.39
N LEU A 78 -8.83 -5.18 -10.97
CA LEU A 78 -8.12 -4.11 -10.27
C LEU A 78 -8.85 -2.79 -10.52
N VAL A 79 -8.53 -1.79 -9.72
CA VAL A 79 -9.01 -0.43 -9.91
C VAL A 79 -7.84 0.55 -9.84
N SER A 80 -7.96 1.69 -10.51
CA SER A 80 -7.07 2.83 -10.28
C SER A 80 -7.86 4.08 -9.96
N GLN A 81 -7.36 4.85 -9.00
CA GLN A 81 -7.99 6.09 -8.56
C GLN A 81 -6.95 7.06 -8.02
N PHE A 82 -7.27 8.35 -8.05
CA PHE A 82 -6.40 9.38 -7.50
C PHE A 82 -6.37 9.28 -5.98
N ARG A 83 -5.17 9.18 -5.40
CA ARG A 83 -4.98 9.19 -3.95
C ARG A 83 -4.36 10.52 -3.53
N PRO A 84 -5.15 11.45 -2.94
CA PRO A 84 -4.63 12.74 -2.49
C PRO A 84 -3.38 12.69 -1.61
N PRO A 85 -3.19 11.69 -0.71
CA PRO A 85 -1.94 11.59 0.07
C PRO A 85 -0.68 11.33 -0.74
N LEU A 86 -0.80 10.79 -1.96
CA LEU A 86 0.31 10.49 -2.86
C LEU A 86 0.40 11.45 -4.06
N ASP A 87 -0.63 12.28 -4.26
CA ASP A 87 -0.75 13.21 -5.39
C ASP A 87 -0.61 12.52 -6.76
N CYS A 88 -1.10 11.28 -6.86
CA CYS A 88 -1.10 10.50 -8.09
C CYS A 88 -2.20 9.44 -8.12
N ASN A 89 -2.42 8.83 -9.29
CA ASN A 89 -3.27 7.66 -9.42
C ASN A 89 -2.54 6.40 -8.94
N VAL A 90 -3.25 5.54 -8.23
CA VAL A 90 -2.70 4.29 -7.68
C VAL A 90 -3.50 3.12 -8.19
N LEU A 91 -2.82 2.10 -8.69
CA LEU A 91 -3.38 0.80 -9.06
C LEU A 91 -3.50 -0.10 -7.82
N GLU A 92 -4.72 -0.53 -7.53
CA GLU A 92 -5.09 -1.20 -6.28
C GLU A 92 -6.08 -2.36 -6.52
N LEU A 93 -6.28 -3.17 -5.48
CA LEU A 93 -7.47 -4.03 -5.42
C LEU A 93 -8.70 -3.16 -5.12
N PRO A 94 -9.91 -3.51 -5.61
CA PRO A 94 -11.14 -2.89 -5.14
C PRO A 94 -11.22 -2.94 -3.61
N ALA A 95 -11.58 -1.83 -2.96
CA ALA A 95 -11.45 -1.72 -1.52
C ALA A 95 -12.22 -0.54 -0.92
N GLY A 96 -12.87 -0.78 0.21
CA GLY A 96 -13.46 0.31 0.99
C GLY A 96 -13.71 -0.03 2.45
N LEU A 97 -14.38 0.88 3.16
CA LEU A 97 -14.55 0.80 4.61
C LEU A 97 -15.64 -0.21 4.96
N VAL A 98 -15.48 -0.86 6.12
CA VAL A 98 -16.56 -1.72 6.66
C VAL A 98 -17.57 -0.87 7.40
N ASP A 99 -18.83 -0.96 7.02
CA ASP A 99 -19.89 -0.24 7.68
C ASP A 99 -20.32 -0.87 9.02
N SER A 100 -20.95 -0.07 9.87
CA SER A 100 -21.44 -0.54 11.15
C SER A 100 -22.55 -1.58 10.98
N GLY A 101 -22.30 -2.80 11.45
CA GLY A 101 -23.24 -3.92 11.35
C GLY A 101 -23.00 -4.81 10.12
N GLU A 102 -22.10 -4.41 9.24
CA GLU A 102 -21.70 -5.17 8.06
C GLU A 102 -20.62 -6.21 8.40
N THR A 103 -20.73 -7.40 7.82
CA THR A 103 -19.64 -8.38 7.83
C THR A 103 -18.59 -8.05 6.77
N PRO A 104 -17.32 -8.46 6.92
CA PRO A 104 -16.30 -8.23 5.89
C PRO A 104 -16.65 -8.81 4.52
N ALA A 105 -17.34 -9.96 4.47
CA ALA A 105 -17.83 -10.51 3.21
C ALA A 105 -18.91 -9.63 2.55
N GLU A 106 -19.84 -9.08 3.33
CA GLU A 106 -20.86 -8.16 2.81
C GLU A 106 -20.21 -6.87 2.29
N ALA A 107 -19.28 -6.28 3.05
CA ALA A 107 -18.50 -5.11 2.64
C ALA A 107 -17.77 -5.38 1.32
N ALA A 108 -17.07 -6.51 1.20
CA ALA A 108 -16.32 -6.84 0.00
C ALA A 108 -17.22 -7.00 -1.24
N LEU A 109 -18.44 -7.52 -1.07
CA LEU A 109 -19.39 -7.66 -2.17
C LEU A 109 -20.04 -6.33 -2.55
N ARG A 110 -20.31 -5.46 -1.57
CA ARG A 110 -20.81 -4.11 -1.77
C ARG A 110 -19.78 -3.26 -2.51
N GLU A 111 -18.57 -3.14 -1.97
CA GLU A 111 -17.47 -2.36 -2.55
C GLU A 111 -17.12 -2.83 -3.96
N LEU A 112 -17.07 -4.16 -4.20
CA LEU A 112 -16.85 -4.68 -5.55
C LEU A 112 -17.95 -4.23 -6.53
N ARG A 113 -19.21 -4.23 -6.08
CA ARG A 113 -20.33 -3.81 -6.92
C ARG A 113 -20.30 -2.30 -7.16
N GLU A 114 -20.10 -1.50 -6.13
CA GLU A 114 -20.04 -0.04 -6.23
C GLU A 114 -18.91 0.39 -7.17
N GLU A 115 -17.68 -0.08 -6.91
CA GLU A 115 -16.50 0.35 -7.65
C GLU A 115 -16.37 -0.27 -9.04
N THR A 116 -16.99 -1.41 -9.33
CA THR A 116 -16.77 -2.13 -10.60
C THR A 116 -18.03 -2.54 -11.35
N GLY A 117 -19.19 -2.51 -10.71
CA GLY A 117 -20.47 -3.01 -11.23
C GLY A 117 -20.62 -4.53 -11.21
N LEU A 118 -19.62 -5.27 -10.74
CA LEU A 118 -19.63 -6.73 -10.74
C LEU A 118 -20.31 -7.32 -9.50
N VAL A 119 -20.97 -8.45 -9.71
CA VAL A 119 -21.59 -9.25 -8.64
C VAL A 119 -20.89 -10.59 -8.56
N GLY A 120 -20.43 -10.94 -7.35
CA GLY A 120 -19.74 -12.19 -7.11
C GLY A 120 -20.18 -12.88 -5.83
N LYS A 121 -19.38 -13.88 -5.43
CA LYS A 121 -19.53 -14.61 -4.17
C LYS A 121 -18.22 -14.55 -3.40
N ALA A 122 -18.27 -14.08 -2.16
CA ALA A 122 -17.15 -14.17 -1.24
C ALA A 122 -16.86 -15.65 -0.92
N THR A 123 -15.61 -16.06 -1.06
CA THR A 123 -15.19 -17.47 -0.95
C THR A 123 -14.16 -17.70 0.14
N ARG A 124 -13.28 -16.73 0.40
CA ARG A 124 -12.28 -16.77 1.47
C ARG A 124 -12.09 -15.40 2.09
N GLU A 125 -11.78 -15.38 3.38
CA GLU A 125 -11.37 -14.18 4.11
C GLU A 125 -10.03 -14.44 4.80
N SER A 126 -9.15 -13.43 4.83
CA SER A 126 -7.96 -13.46 5.66
C SER A 126 -8.30 -13.20 7.15
N PRO A 127 -7.36 -13.49 8.06
CA PRO A 127 -7.33 -12.80 9.36
C PRO A 127 -7.24 -11.28 9.17
N VAL A 128 -7.44 -10.52 10.24
CA VAL A 128 -7.18 -9.07 10.21
C VAL A 128 -5.69 -8.82 9.97
N VAL A 129 -5.38 -8.02 8.95
CA VAL A 129 -4.02 -7.61 8.57
C VAL A 129 -3.89 -6.09 8.69
N PHE A 130 -2.66 -5.60 8.87
CA PHE A 130 -2.38 -4.18 9.13
C PHE A 130 -1.64 -3.57 7.95
N SER A 131 -2.07 -2.39 7.51
CA SER A 131 -1.55 -1.75 6.29
C SER A 131 -0.15 -1.17 6.49
N ASP A 132 0.06 -0.45 7.60
CA ASP A 132 1.37 0.07 8.00
C ASP A 132 1.47 0.06 9.54
N PRO A 133 1.91 -1.06 10.15
CA PRO A 133 1.95 -1.22 11.60
C PRO A 133 3.05 -0.41 12.30
N GLY A 134 3.97 0.21 11.54
CA GLY A 134 4.98 1.11 12.09
C GLY A 134 4.43 2.52 12.33
N MET A 135 3.48 2.95 11.50
CA MET A 135 2.88 4.29 11.54
C MET A 135 1.46 4.29 12.11
N SER A 136 0.64 3.31 11.77
CA SER A 136 -0.80 3.38 11.96
C SER A 136 -1.39 2.12 12.60
N SER A 137 -2.60 2.26 13.15
CA SER A 137 -3.39 1.09 13.54
C SER A 137 -4.33 0.61 12.43
N ALA A 138 -4.29 1.22 11.24
CA ALA A 138 -5.21 0.92 10.13
C ALA A 138 -5.09 -0.55 9.71
N ASN A 139 -6.22 -1.23 9.66
CA ASN A 139 -6.31 -2.65 9.40
C ASN A 139 -7.38 -2.98 8.36
N MET A 140 -7.34 -4.19 7.84
CA MET A 140 -8.35 -4.69 6.90
C MET A 140 -8.43 -6.21 6.90
N LYS A 141 -9.42 -6.72 6.19
CA LYS A 141 -9.41 -8.10 5.70
C LYS A 141 -9.25 -8.15 4.19
N LEU A 142 -8.47 -9.11 3.72
CA LEU A 142 -8.46 -9.48 2.30
C LEU A 142 -9.58 -10.48 2.07
N VAL A 143 -10.41 -10.24 1.07
CA VAL A 143 -11.55 -11.10 0.73
C VAL A 143 -11.41 -11.55 -0.71
N GLU A 144 -11.42 -12.85 -0.93
CA GLU A 144 -11.50 -13.40 -2.28
C GLU A 144 -12.95 -13.47 -2.71
N VAL A 145 -13.23 -12.87 -3.87
CA VAL A 145 -14.55 -12.95 -4.51
C VAL A 145 -14.41 -13.66 -5.85
N VAL A 146 -15.28 -14.63 -6.11
CA VAL A 146 -15.39 -15.26 -7.43
C VAL A 146 -16.57 -14.64 -8.16
N VAL A 147 -16.31 -14.11 -9.35
CA VAL A 147 -17.29 -13.47 -10.23
C VAL A 147 -17.56 -14.39 -11.40
N ASP A 148 -18.80 -14.85 -11.54
CA ASP A 148 -19.24 -15.66 -12.66
C ASP A 148 -19.55 -14.75 -13.85
N MET A 149 -18.67 -14.78 -14.86
CA MET A 149 -18.81 -14.01 -16.09
C MET A 149 -19.77 -14.68 -17.10
N ASP A 150 -20.42 -15.79 -16.75
CA ASP A 150 -21.60 -16.29 -17.50
C ASP A 150 -22.92 -15.76 -16.92
N ASP A 151 -22.89 -15.12 -15.73
CA ASP A 151 -24.05 -14.45 -15.15
C ASP A 151 -24.40 -13.21 -15.98
N THR A 152 -25.68 -13.06 -16.32
CA THR A 152 -26.17 -11.93 -17.11
C THR A 152 -25.92 -10.58 -16.44
N ARG A 153 -25.85 -10.55 -15.09
CA ARG A 153 -25.57 -9.32 -14.32
C ARG A 153 -24.16 -8.78 -14.55
N ASN A 154 -23.22 -9.64 -14.95
CA ASN A 154 -21.81 -9.29 -15.14
C ASN A 154 -21.44 -9.00 -16.60
N GLN A 155 -22.39 -9.06 -17.54
CA GLN A 155 -22.11 -8.81 -18.98
C GLN A 155 -21.94 -7.34 -19.31
N VAL A 156 -22.64 -6.47 -18.57
CA VAL A 156 -22.60 -5.01 -18.74
C VAL A 156 -22.54 -4.38 -17.34
N PRO A 157 -21.41 -4.54 -16.64
CA PRO A 157 -21.29 -4.02 -15.28
C PRO A 157 -21.37 -2.48 -15.31
N THR A 158 -22.13 -1.91 -14.37
CA THR A 158 -22.29 -0.46 -14.22
C THR A 158 -21.86 -0.09 -12.80
N GLN A 159 -20.88 0.80 -12.68
CA GLN A 159 -20.41 1.29 -11.38
C GLN A 159 -21.50 2.13 -10.70
N GLU A 160 -21.55 2.05 -9.36
CA GLU A 160 -22.41 2.85 -8.48
C GLU A 160 -21.48 3.61 -7.50
N LEU A 161 -20.68 4.54 -8.03
CA LEU A 161 -19.65 5.27 -7.29
C LEU A 161 -20.23 6.30 -6.32
N ASP A 162 -19.57 6.48 -5.17
CA ASP A 162 -19.91 7.51 -4.20
C ASP A 162 -19.49 8.91 -4.64
N GLU A 163 -20.06 9.94 -3.99
CA GLU A 163 -19.70 11.33 -4.26
C GLU A 163 -18.20 11.57 -3.96
N GLY A 164 -17.44 11.94 -4.99
CA GLY A 164 -16.01 12.21 -4.89
C GLY A 164 -15.12 11.04 -5.28
N GLU A 165 -15.70 9.90 -5.68
CA GLU A 165 -14.96 8.80 -6.28
C GLU A 165 -14.82 8.98 -7.79
N ASP A 166 -13.61 8.74 -8.29
CA ASP A 166 -13.28 8.66 -9.71
C ASP A 166 -12.37 7.44 -9.90
N ILE A 167 -13.00 6.34 -10.33
CA ILE A 167 -12.39 5.01 -10.33
C ILE A 167 -12.45 4.41 -11.73
N LYS A 168 -11.29 4.00 -12.24
CA LYS A 168 -11.15 3.22 -13.47
C LYS A 168 -10.93 1.75 -13.16
N VAL A 169 -11.72 0.87 -13.78
CA VAL A 169 -11.60 -0.59 -13.65
C VAL A 169 -10.60 -1.15 -14.65
N HIS A 170 -9.78 -2.11 -14.21
CA HIS A 170 -8.82 -2.85 -15.04
C HIS A 170 -9.05 -4.36 -14.91
N TYR A 171 -9.01 -5.07 -16.04
CA TYR A 171 -9.08 -6.52 -16.09
C TYR A 171 -7.75 -7.08 -16.56
N VAL A 172 -7.01 -7.75 -15.67
CA VAL A 172 -5.65 -8.21 -15.96
C VAL A 172 -5.52 -9.72 -15.81
N SER A 173 -4.54 -10.30 -16.50
CA SER A 173 -4.28 -11.74 -16.45
C SER A 173 -3.65 -12.13 -15.10
N ALA A 174 -4.30 -13.02 -14.35
CA ALA A 174 -3.80 -13.45 -13.03
C ALA A 174 -2.46 -14.19 -13.12
N ASP A 175 -2.24 -14.94 -14.20
CA ASP A 175 -0.99 -15.64 -14.48
C ASP A 175 0.15 -14.70 -14.92
N LYS A 176 -0.12 -13.42 -15.16
CA LYS A 176 0.92 -12.44 -15.53
C LYS A 176 0.87 -11.20 -14.66
N LEU A 177 0.27 -11.30 -13.46
CA LEU A 177 -0.04 -10.15 -12.63
C LEU A 177 1.15 -9.17 -12.47
N GLY A 178 2.35 -9.64 -12.11
CA GLY A 178 3.51 -8.75 -11.98
C GLY A 178 3.87 -7.98 -13.27
N GLN A 179 3.75 -8.61 -14.44
CA GLN A 179 4.00 -7.97 -15.74
C GLN A 179 2.88 -6.99 -16.09
N GLU A 180 1.62 -7.35 -15.83
CA GLU A 180 0.46 -6.49 -16.05
C GLU A 180 0.53 -5.22 -15.19
N LEU A 181 0.87 -5.35 -13.90
CA LEU A 181 1.05 -4.22 -12.99
C LEU A 181 2.16 -3.27 -13.47
N GLN A 182 3.30 -3.81 -13.91
CA GLN A 182 4.40 -3.01 -14.44
C GLN A 182 3.98 -2.28 -15.72
N SER A 183 3.33 -2.99 -16.65
CA SER A 183 2.87 -2.42 -17.91
C SER A 183 1.89 -1.27 -17.66
N LEU A 184 0.89 -1.46 -16.79
CA LEU A 184 -0.08 -0.42 -16.45
C LEU A 184 0.57 0.78 -15.76
N SER A 185 1.50 0.52 -14.82
CA SER A 185 2.25 1.57 -14.14
C SER A 185 3.02 2.46 -15.12
N GLU A 186 3.69 1.87 -16.09
CA GLU A 186 4.45 2.60 -17.12
C GLU A 186 3.54 3.29 -18.15
N SER A 187 2.50 2.60 -18.64
CA SER A 187 1.67 3.14 -19.72
C SER A 187 0.68 4.20 -19.27
N GLU A 188 0.28 4.17 -18.01
CA GLU A 188 -0.76 5.07 -17.46
C GLU A 188 -0.26 5.95 -16.29
N ASP A 189 1.05 5.93 -16.00
CA ASP A 189 1.68 6.69 -14.90
C ASP A 189 1.02 6.42 -13.53
N LEU A 190 0.88 5.12 -13.20
CA LEU A 190 0.23 4.67 -11.97
C LEU A 190 1.27 4.23 -10.93
N ALA A 191 1.13 4.70 -9.70
CA ALA A 191 1.77 4.03 -8.56
C ALA A 191 1.09 2.67 -8.30
N ILE A 192 1.79 1.72 -7.68
CA ILE A 192 1.24 0.39 -7.39
C ILE A 192 1.09 0.23 -5.87
N ASP A 193 -0.08 -0.19 -5.42
CA ASP A 193 -0.31 -0.53 -4.01
C ASP A 193 0.59 -1.69 -3.54
N ALA A 194 1.16 -1.54 -2.35
CA ALA A 194 2.10 -2.50 -1.80
C ALA A 194 1.48 -3.89 -1.56
N ARG A 195 0.19 -3.98 -1.23
CA ARG A 195 -0.49 -5.28 -0.99
C ARG A 195 -0.72 -5.97 -2.32
N LEU A 196 -1.19 -5.23 -3.32
CA LEU A 196 -1.34 -5.74 -4.69
C LEU A 196 0.00 -6.25 -5.23
N TYR A 197 1.07 -5.47 -5.09
CA TYR A 197 2.40 -5.90 -5.53
C TYR A 197 2.93 -7.10 -4.74
N ALA A 198 2.64 -7.21 -3.43
CA ALA A 198 3.03 -8.36 -2.63
C ALA A 198 2.36 -9.66 -3.11
N VAL A 199 1.09 -9.59 -3.56
CA VAL A 199 0.41 -10.75 -4.17
C VAL A 199 1.12 -11.15 -5.47
N ALA A 200 1.39 -10.19 -6.35
CA ALA A 200 2.08 -10.45 -7.62
C ALA A 200 3.48 -11.04 -7.41
N PHE A 201 4.26 -10.42 -6.53
CA PHE A 201 5.61 -10.89 -6.19
C PHE A 201 5.59 -12.29 -5.58
N GLY A 202 4.65 -12.58 -4.69
CA GLY A 202 4.46 -13.92 -4.13
C GLY A 202 4.11 -14.97 -5.17
N GLN A 203 3.31 -14.61 -6.19
CA GLN A 203 3.02 -15.51 -7.33
C GLN A 203 4.27 -15.79 -8.16
N ASP A 204 5.09 -14.77 -8.43
CA ASP A 204 6.32 -14.92 -9.21
C ASP A 204 7.39 -15.73 -8.47
N LEU A 205 7.49 -15.63 -7.14
CA LEU A 205 8.38 -16.48 -6.34
C LEU A 205 8.03 -17.98 -6.42
N ASN A 206 6.76 -18.31 -6.71
CA ASN A 206 6.31 -19.69 -6.88
C ASN A 206 6.55 -20.21 -8.31
N ARG A 207 7.04 -19.37 -9.24
CA ARG A 207 7.40 -19.78 -10.59
C ARG A 207 8.87 -20.18 -10.64
N PRO A 208 9.23 -21.13 -11.53
CA PRO A 208 10.64 -21.38 -11.79
C PRO A 208 11.30 -20.07 -12.26
N PRO A 209 12.52 -19.76 -11.80
CA PRO A 209 13.26 -18.62 -12.34
C PRO A 209 13.36 -18.77 -13.85
N PRO A 210 13.37 -17.67 -14.62
CA PRO A 210 13.49 -17.73 -16.07
C PRO A 210 14.64 -18.66 -16.42
N SER A 211 14.38 -19.71 -17.21
CA SER A 211 15.43 -20.65 -17.61
C SER A 211 16.55 -19.81 -18.20
N SER A 212 17.74 -19.86 -17.60
CA SER A 212 18.89 -19.09 -18.05
C SER A 212 19.25 -19.54 -19.46
N SER A 213 18.68 -18.90 -20.48
CA SER A 213 19.21 -18.96 -21.82
C SER A 213 20.55 -18.25 -21.76
N ARG A 214 21.63 -19.04 -21.66
CA ARG A 214 23.01 -18.75 -22.09
C ARG A 214 23.20 -17.29 -22.56
N GLY A 215 23.61 -16.39 -21.67
CA GLY A 215 23.84 -15.00 -22.09
C GLY A 215 24.44 -14.07 -21.03
N TRP A 216 24.24 -14.32 -19.74
CA TRP A 216 24.69 -13.37 -18.72
C TRP A 216 26.22 -13.32 -18.52
N MET A 217 26.97 -14.29 -19.05
CA MET A 217 28.44 -14.30 -19.01
C MET A 217 29.15 -13.58 -20.17
N SER A 218 28.44 -12.93 -21.12
CA SER A 218 29.11 -12.31 -22.29
C SER A 218 28.88 -10.82 -22.52
N LYS A 219 28.28 -10.09 -21.58
CA LYS A 219 28.39 -8.61 -21.60
C LYS A 219 29.44 -8.19 -20.57
N LYS A 220 30.68 -7.98 -21.04
CA LYS A 220 31.58 -7.04 -20.36
C LYS A 220 30.83 -5.70 -20.32
N MET A 221 30.43 -5.29 -19.12
CA MET A 221 30.05 -3.90 -18.87
C MET A 221 31.33 -3.07 -18.98
N ASP A 222 31.56 -2.48 -20.15
CA ASP A 222 32.47 -1.34 -20.27
C ASP A 222 31.81 -0.16 -19.57
N PHE A 223 32.30 0.16 -18.38
CA PHE A 223 32.04 1.43 -17.71
C PHE A 223 32.90 2.51 -18.38
N SER A 224 32.50 2.99 -19.55
CA SER A 224 32.98 4.26 -20.10
C SER A 224 31.91 5.33 -19.88
N PHE A 225 32.05 6.08 -18.79
CA PHE A 225 31.34 7.35 -18.65
C PHE A 225 31.92 8.33 -19.67
N SER A 226 31.16 8.61 -20.74
CA SER A 226 31.40 9.80 -21.56
C SER A 226 30.88 11.00 -20.77
N VAL A 227 31.80 11.78 -20.23
CA VAL A 227 31.49 13.05 -19.58
C VAL A 227 31.38 14.09 -20.68
N ASP A 228 30.21 14.70 -20.83
CA ASP A 228 30.00 15.85 -21.71
C ASP A 228 30.83 17.05 -21.19
N PRO A 229 31.80 17.58 -21.97
CA PRO A 229 32.64 18.70 -21.56
C PRO A 229 31.88 20.01 -21.29
N GLN A 230 30.60 20.12 -21.64
CA GLN A 230 29.80 21.34 -21.42
C GLN A 230 29.10 21.40 -20.05
N MET A 231 29.06 20.30 -19.28
CA MET A 231 28.44 20.27 -17.95
C MET A 231 29.37 20.68 -16.79
N VAL A 232 30.62 21.06 -17.07
CA VAL A 232 31.63 21.41 -16.04
C VAL A 232 31.55 22.87 -15.55
N LEU A 233 30.61 23.69 -16.06
CA LEU A 233 30.52 25.11 -15.67
C LEU A 233 29.43 25.49 -14.68
N PHE A 234 28.64 24.55 -14.15
CA PHE A 234 27.57 24.88 -13.18
C PHE A 234 27.76 24.37 -11.74
N THR A 235 28.94 23.82 -11.40
CA THR A 235 29.23 23.36 -10.02
C THR A 235 30.20 24.24 -9.23
N SER A 236 30.58 25.41 -9.74
CA SER A 236 31.49 26.34 -9.04
C SER A 236 30.80 27.41 -8.18
N ALA A 237 29.47 27.55 -8.27
CA ALA A 237 28.74 28.65 -7.60
C ALA A 237 28.03 28.26 -6.29
N VAL A 238 27.88 26.97 -5.97
CA VAL A 238 27.13 26.53 -4.76
C VAL A 238 28.05 26.15 -3.59
N PHE A 239 29.35 25.93 -3.84
CA PHE A 239 30.31 25.58 -2.78
C PHE A 239 30.95 26.77 -2.04
N LEU A 240 30.68 28.03 -2.44
CA LEU A 240 31.20 29.20 -1.72
C LEU A 240 30.25 29.76 -0.64
N SER A 241 29.00 29.30 -0.54
CA SER A 241 28.04 29.82 0.46
C SER A 241 28.13 29.10 1.82
N THR A 242 28.48 27.82 1.85
CA THR A 242 28.50 27.02 3.10
C THR A 242 29.79 27.16 3.90
N ALA A 243 30.91 27.54 3.28
CA ALA A 243 32.18 27.75 3.99
C ALA A 243 32.29 29.10 4.72
N VAL A 244 31.53 30.12 4.31
CA VAL A 244 31.53 31.45 4.96
C VAL A 244 30.59 31.48 6.18
N LEU A 245 29.47 30.74 6.17
CA LEU A 245 28.55 30.69 7.31
C LEU A 245 29.07 29.85 8.49
N ALA A 246 29.90 28.82 8.23
CA ALA A 246 30.48 27.98 9.29
C ALA A 246 31.62 28.66 10.08
N ARG A 247 32.16 29.79 9.58
CA ARG A 247 33.26 30.52 10.25
C ARG A 247 32.76 31.68 11.13
N LEU A 248 31.49 32.09 11.03
CA LEU A 248 30.91 33.17 11.82
C LEU A 248 30.16 32.72 13.09
N THR A 249 29.78 31.44 13.20
CA THR A 249 29.06 30.93 14.40
C THR A 249 29.97 30.43 15.52
N LYS A 250 31.27 30.23 15.27
CA LYS A 250 32.24 29.83 16.32
C LYS A 250 32.71 30.97 17.24
N HIS A 251 32.40 32.23 16.93
CA HIS A 251 32.81 33.37 17.77
C HIS A 251 31.69 33.96 18.65
N LEU A 252 30.46 33.43 18.59
CA LEU A 252 29.31 33.98 19.33
C LEU A 252 28.88 33.19 20.58
N PHE A 253 29.56 32.09 20.93
CA PHE A 253 29.20 31.26 22.11
C PHE A 253 30.31 31.09 23.16
N LEU A 254 31.28 32.01 23.20
CA LEU A 254 32.26 32.13 24.29
C LEU A 254 32.33 33.57 24.80
N SER A 255 31.26 34.03 25.48
CA SER A 255 31.31 35.16 26.42
C SER A 255 29.98 35.26 27.18
N LYS A 256 30.10 35.11 28.51
CA LYS A 256 29.09 35.15 29.60
C LYS A 256 28.23 33.90 29.82
#